data_AF-A0A4P7LSM3-F1
#
_entry.id   AF-A0A4P7LSM3-F1
#
_cell.length_a   1.000
_cell.length_b   1.000
_cell.length_c   1.000
_cell.angle_alpha   90.00
_cell.angle_beta   90.00
_cell.angle_gamma   90.00
#
_symmetry.space_group_name_H-M   'P 1'
#
loop_
_entity.id
_entity.type
_entity.pdbx_description
1 polymer ?
#
loop_
_entity_poly.entity_id
_entity_poly.type
_entity_poly.pdbx_seq_one_letter_code
_entity_poly.pdbx_strand_id
1 'polypeptide(L)'
;MKRDMDLVRDLVLRLEGLPMKRGDIFIIKPDDNELKFDQYTVDQVDYHMRLIYEAGLVEDAGAGSMDGYGFERLSWAGHDFADSVRDNAIWAKTKLGAMAAGGFTVQLLVDLAKGFVKKQIEERTGVKL
;
A
#
# COMPACT_ATOMS: atom_id res chain seq x y z
N MET A 1 7.21 2.21 -15.96
CA MET A 1 5.75 2.25 -16.21
C MET A 1 5.15 3.41 -15.45
N LYS A 2 3.88 3.78 -15.66
CA LYS A 2 3.23 4.83 -14.86
C LYS A 2 2.84 4.23 -13.50
N ARG A 3 3.10 4.96 -12.41
CA ARG A 3 2.63 4.58 -11.07
C ARG A 3 1.10 4.58 -11.00
N ASP A 4 0.54 3.48 -10.55
CA ASP A 4 -0.85 3.21 -10.27
C ASP A 4 -1.04 3.00 -8.77
N MET A 5 -1.76 3.94 -8.13
CA MET A 5 -1.95 3.91 -6.68
C MET A 5 -3.05 2.93 -6.24
N ASP A 6 -3.93 2.50 -7.13
CA ASP A 6 -4.88 1.43 -6.83
C ASP A 6 -4.12 0.11 -6.67
N LEU A 7 -3.18 -0.18 -7.58
CA LEU A 7 -2.33 -1.36 -7.46
C LEU A 7 -1.41 -1.30 -6.22
N VAL A 8 -0.84 -0.13 -5.89
CA VAL A 8 -0.05 0.01 -4.65
C VAL A 8 -0.89 -0.31 -3.41
N ARG A 9 -2.11 0.23 -3.33
CA ARG A 9 -3.05 -0.05 -2.25
C ARG A 9 -3.35 -1.54 -2.16
N ASP A 10 -3.73 -2.15 -3.27
CA ASP A 10 -4.14 -3.56 -3.30
C ASP A 10 -2.99 -4.48 -2.90
N LEU A 11 -1.77 -4.21 -3.38
CA LEU A 11 -0.56 -4.95 -3.00
C LEU A 11 -0.24 -4.81 -1.52
N VAL A 12 -0.24 -3.59 -0.96
CA VAL A 12 0.06 -3.39 0.46
C VAL A 12 -0.95 -4.12 1.36
N LEU A 13 -2.25 -4.03 1.04
CA LEU A 13 -3.29 -4.74 1.78
C LEU A 13 -3.18 -6.27 1.62
N ARG A 14 -2.70 -6.75 0.46
CA ARG A 14 -2.47 -8.17 0.22
C ARG A 14 -1.29 -8.70 1.02
N LEU A 15 -0.17 -7.95 1.03
CA LEU A 15 1.04 -8.26 1.80
C LEU A 15 0.74 -8.28 3.30
N GLU A 16 -0.07 -7.34 3.79
CA GLU A 16 -0.51 -7.33 5.20
C GLU A 16 -1.30 -8.59 5.58
N GLY A 17 -2.10 -9.13 4.65
CA GLY A 17 -2.94 -10.30 4.87
C GLY A 17 -2.22 -11.64 4.76
N LEU A 18 -0.91 -11.66 4.48
CA LEU A 18 -0.14 -12.89 4.40
C LEU A 18 -0.03 -13.56 5.78
N PRO A 19 -0.15 -14.91 5.88
CA PRO A 19 -0.14 -15.63 7.15
C PRO A 19 1.28 -15.79 7.72
N MET A 20 1.94 -14.67 8.03
CA MET A 20 3.31 -14.60 8.55
C MET A 20 3.40 -15.08 10.00
N LYS A 21 4.39 -15.90 10.32
CA LYS A 21 4.80 -16.23 11.70
C LYS A 21 6.13 -15.56 12.04
N ARG A 22 6.45 -15.54 13.34
CA ARG A 22 7.71 -14.98 13.83
C ARG A 22 8.90 -15.67 13.18
N GLY A 23 9.72 -14.89 12.47
CA GLY A 23 10.93 -15.37 11.80
C GLY A 23 10.70 -15.89 10.37
N ASP A 24 9.48 -15.80 9.83
CA ASP A 24 9.21 -16.13 8.44
C ASP A 24 9.76 -15.05 7.51
N ILE A 25 10.32 -15.49 6.39
CA ILE A 25 10.67 -14.65 5.25
C ILE A 25 10.03 -15.28 4.02
N PHE A 26 9.18 -14.52 3.33
CA PHE A 26 8.63 -14.93 2.04
C PHE A 26 9.51 -14.40 0.91
N ILE A 27 9.80 -15.25 -0.06
CA ILE A 27 10.34 -14.81 -1.34
C ILE A 27 9.15 -14.63 -2.26
N ILE A 28 8.77 -13.38 -2.47
CA ILE A 28 7.58 -13.01 -3.20
C ILE A 28 7.95 -12.75 -4.65
N LYS A 29 7.36 -13.50 -5.57
CA LYS A 29 7.53 -13.27 -7.00
C LYS A 29 6.31 -12.54 -7.57
N PRO A 30 6.51 -11.66 -8.57
CA PRO A 30 5.40 -10.97 -9.23
C PRO A 30 4.37 -11.89 -9.91
N ASP A 31 4.74 -13.14 -10.21
CA ASP A 31 3.88 -14.17 -10.80
C ASP A 31 3.27 -15.14 -9.78
N ASP A 32 3.53 -14.96 -8.48
CA ASP A 32 2.90 -15.75 -7.42
C ASP A 32 1.38 -15.54 -7.43
N ASN A 33 0.63 -16.64 -7.23
CA ASN A 33 -0.84 -16.59 -7.21
C ASN A 33 -1.37 -15.68 -6.09
N GLU A 34 -0.60 -15.54 -5.02
CA GLU A 34 -0.89 -14.66 -3.90
C GLU A 34 -0.87 -13.19 -4.33
N LEU A 35 -0.05 -12.80 -5.30
CA LEU A 35 0.05 -11.41 -5.79
C LEU A 35 -0.56 -11.19 -7.17
N LYS A 36 -1.18 -12.21 -7.76
CA LYS A 36 -1.82 -12.10 -9.05
C LYS A 36 -3.14 -11.33 -8.96
N PHE A 37 -3.29 -10.34 -9.85
CA PHE A 37 -4.52 -9.59 -10.05
C PHE A 37 -4.91 -9.72 -11.53
N ASP A 38 -6.14 -10.13 -11.81
CA ASP A 38 -6.58 -10.41 -13.20
C ASP A 38 -6.49 -9.18 -14.12
N GLN A 39 -6.59 -7.98 -13.55
CA GLN A 39 -6.53 -6.72 -14.27
C GLN A 39 -5.10 -6.15 -14.48
N TYR A 40 -4.07 -6.81 -13.93
CA TYR A 40 -2.68 -6.33 -14.01
C TYR A 40 -1.74 -7.39 -14.58
N THR A 41 -0.78 -6.97 -15.39
CA THR A 41 0.29 -7.86 -15.88
C THR A 41 1.33 -8.13 -14.80
N VAL A 42 2.11 -9.19 -14.97
CA VAL A 42 3.25 -9.51 -14.09
C VAL A 42 4.23 -8.33 -14.01
N ASP A 43 4.53 -7.68 -15.14
CA ASP A 43 5.39 -6.49 -15.18
C ASP A 43 4.80 -5.31 -14.41
N GLN A 44 3.46 -5.14 -14.42
CA GLN A 44 2.79 -4.12 -13.61
C GLN A 44 2.97 -4.43 -12.12
N VAL A 45 2.76 -5.68 -11.71
CA VAL A 45 2.95 -6.10 -10.32
C VAL A 45 4.40 -5.91 -9.89
N ASP A 46 5.38 -6.38 -10.68
CA ASP A 46 6.81 -6.23 -10.39
C ASP A 46 7.20 -4.76 -10.19
N TYR A 47 6.81 -3.91 -11.14
CA TYR A 47 7.11 -2.49 -11.09
C TYR A 47 6.56 -1.82 -9.81
N HIS A 48 5.35 -2.18 -9.38
CA HIS A 48 4.74 -1.59 -8.18
C HIS A 48 5.25 -2.20 -6.88
N MET A 49 5.61 -3.49 -6.88
CA MET A 49 6.34 -4.12 -5.78
C MET A 49 7.65 -3.38 -5.53
N ARG A 50 8.45 -3.11 -6.57
CA ARG A 50 9.66 -2.28 -6.43
C ARG A 50 9.37 -0.91 -5.82
N LEU A 51 8.32 -0.22 -6.25
CA LEU A 51 7.95 1.09 -5.69
C LEU A 51 7.54 1.02 -4.20
N ILE A 52 6.91 -0.08 -3.76
CA ILE A 52 6.53 -0.31 -2.35
C ILE A 52 7.77 -0.47 -1.47
N TYR A 53 8.77 -1.22 -1.96
CA TYR A 53 10.08 -1.36 -1.30
C TYR A 53 10.84 -0.04 -1.26
N GLU A 54 10.93 0.67 -2.39
CA GLU A 54 11.59 1.99 -2.48
C GLU A 54 10.92 3.05 -1.57
N ALA A 55 9.61 2.95 -1.36
CA ALA A 55 8.86 3.82 -0.47
C ALA A 55 8.99 3.44 1.02
N GLY A 56 9.67 2.32 1.34
CA GLY A 56 9.87 1.86 2.72
C GLY A 56 8.58 1.42 3.41
N LEU A 57 7.58 0.96 2.66
CA LEU A 57 6.31 0.47 3.22
C LEU A 57 6.43 -0.98 3.73
N VAL A 58 7.49 -1.68 3.37
CA VAL A 58 7.78 -3.06 3.76
C VAL A 58 9.20 -3.16 4.31
N GLU A 59 9.45 -4.14 5.17
CA GLU A 59 10.80 -4.49 5.60
C GLU A 59 11.42 -5.45 4.57
N ASP A 60 12.56 -5.05 4.00
CA ASP A 60 13.32 -5.88 3.07
C ASP A 60 14.15 -6.91 3.85
N ALA A 61 13.77 -8.18 3.70
CA ALA A 61 14.44 -9.30 4.34
C ALA A 61 15.62 -9.85 3.51
N GLY A 62 15.92 -9.21 2.38
CA GLY A 62 16.92 -9.65 1.41
C GLY A 62 16.35 -10.66 0.42
N ALA A 63 16.52 -10.35 -0.86
CA ALA A 63 16.50 -11.26 -2.02
C ALA A 63 16.92 -10.42 -3.24
N GLY A 64 17.67 -10.99 -4.19
CA GLY A 64 17.98 -10.29 -5.43
C GLY A 64 16.77 -10.29 -6.37
N SER A 65 16.56 -9.22 -7.13
CA SER A 65 15.43 -9.07 -8.06
C SER A 65 15.27 -10.20 -9.10
N MET A 66 16.26 -11.09 -9.27
CA MET A 66 16.13 -12.29 -10.12
C MET A 66 15.37 -13.43 -9.45
N ASP A 67 15.36 -13.52 -8.11
CA ASP A 67 14.75 -14.62 -7.36
C ASP A 67 13.41 -14.23 -6.72
N GLY A 68 13.11 -12.93 -6.62
CA GLY A 68 11.90 -12.37 -6.00
C GLY A 68 12.24 -11.24 -5.02
N TYR A 69 11.23 -10.80 -4.27
CA TYR A 69 11.34 -9.80 -3.21
C TYR A 69 11.31 -10.48 -1.85
N GLY A 70 12.33 -10.24 -1.02
CA GLY A 70 12.37 -10.74 0.35
C GLY A 70 11.42 -9.94 1.23
N PHE A 71 10.36 -10.57 1.73
CA PHE A 71 9.33 -9.93 2.53
C PHE A 71 9.26 -10.56 3.92
N GLU A 72 9.46 -9.75 4.96
CA GLU A 72 9.24 -10.15 6.37
C GLU A 72 7.91 -9.62 6.91
N ARG A 73 7.65 -8.31 6.74
CA ARG A 73 6.44 -7.65 7.22
C ARG A 73 6.28 -6.27 6.59
N LEU A 74 5.11 -5.65 6.81
CA LEU A 74 5.00 -4.20 6.63
C LEU A 74 5.89 -3.46 7.62
N SER A 75 6.44 -2.33 7.18
CA SER A 75 7.05 -1.36 8.08
C SER A 75 5.96 -0.64 8.89
N TRP A 76 6.35 0.17 9.88
CA TRP A 76 5.40 1.01 10.61
C TRP A 76 4.66 1.96 9.65
N ALA A 77 5.38 2.57 8.70
CA ALA A 77 4.79 3.41 7.67
C ALA A 77 3.86 2.61 6.73
N GLY A 78 4.18 1.34 6.48
CA GLY A 78 3.33 0.40 5.74
C GLY A 78 1.98 0.19 6.42
N HIS A 79 1.96 -0.06 7.73
CA HIS A 79 0.73 -0.20 8.50
C HIS A 79 -0.09 1.10 8.53
N ASP A 80 0.57 2.23 8.78
CA ASP A 80 -0.05 3.56 8.71
C ASP A 80 -0.73 3.81 7.34
N PHE A 81 -0.04 3.45 6.26
CA PHE A 81 -0.59 3.55 4.91
C PHE A 81 -1.78 2.61 4.73
N ALA A 82 -1.63 1.32 5.06
CA ALA A 82 -2.67 0.30 4.93
C ALA A 82 -3.96 0.73 5.63
N ASP A 83 -3.86 1.17 6.88
CA ASP A 83 -5.03 1.61 7.66
C ASP A 83 -5.67 2.88 7.09
N SER A 84 -4.87 3.80 6.56
CA SER A 84 -5.41 5.02 5.94
C SER A 84 -6.19 4.76 4.64
N VAL A 85 -5.87 3.68 3.92
CA VAL A 85 -6.50 3.36 2.61
C VAL A 85 -7.44 2.16 2.66
N ARG A 86 -7.59 1.48 3.81
CA ARG A 86 -8.39 0.24 3.92
C ARG A 86 -9.85 0.47 3.55
N ASP A 87 -10.46 1.53 4.06
CA ASP A 87 -11.87 1.83 3.80
C ASP A 87 -12.09 2.31 2.35
N ASN A 88 -12.96 1.61 1.62
CA ASN A 88 -13.23 1.91 0.21
C ASN A 88 -13.82 3.32 -0.01
N ALA A 89 -14.65 3.82 0.92
CA ALA A 89 -15.27 5.13 0.80
C ALA A 89 -14.26 6.25 1.11
N ILE A 90 -13.37 6.06 2.09
CA ILE A 90 -12.24 6.94 2.35
C ILE A 90 -11.30 6.96 1.15
N TRP A 91 -10.92 5.78 0.63
CA TRP A 91 -10.03 5.69 -0.52
C TRP A 91 -10.57 6.41 -1.76
N ALA A 92 -11.86 6.23 -2.07
CA ALA A 92 -12.51 6.93 -3.17
C ALA A 92 -12.43 8.47 -3.01
N LYS A 93 -12.67 8.98 -1.79
CA LYS A 93 -12.55 10.41 -1.48
C LYS A 93 -11.10 10.91 -1.60
N THR A 94 -10.14 10.13 -1.10
CA THR A 94 -8.70 10.42 -1.21
C THR A 94 -8.27 10.55 -2.67
N LYS A 95 -8.67 9.60 -3.54
CA LYS A 95 -8.37 9.68 -4.98
C LYS A 95 -8.97 10.92 -5.64
N LEU A 96 -10.24 11.23 -5.34
CA LEU A 96 -10.89 12.43 -5.88
C LEU A 96 -10.17 13.72 -5.44
N GLY A 97 -9.76 13.80 -4.16
CA GLY A 97 -9.01 14.94 -3.64
C GLY A 97 -7.64 15.10 -4.30
N ALA A 98 -6.90 14.00 -4.47
CA ALA A 98 -5.59 14.02 -5.15
C ALA A 98 -5.71 14.38 -6.64
N MET A 99 -6.74 13.87 -7.34
CA MET A 99 -7.03 14.26 -8.74
C MET A 99 -7.30 15.76 -8.84
N ALA A 100 -8.10 16.31 -7.94
CA ALA A 100 -8.43 17.74 -7.92
C ALA A 100 -7.20 18.62 -7.62
N ALA A 101 -6.25 18.13 -6.84
CA ALA A 101 -4.99 18.82 -6.52
C ALA A 101 -3.93 18.75 -7.64
N GLY A 102 -4.19 18.01 -8.73
CA GLY A 102 -3.27 17.86 -9.86
C GLY A 102 -2.02 17.03 -9.58
N GLY A 103 -2.00 16.28 -8.47
CA GLY A 103 -0.83 15.50 -8.04
C GLY A 103 -1.21 14.25 -7.24
N PHE A 104 -0.46 13.17 -7.46
CA PHE A 104 -0.67 11.87 -6.81
C PHE A 104 0.60 11.40 -6.09
N THR A 105 1.16 12.19 -5.18
CA THR A 105 2.30 11.72 -4.36
C THR A 105 1.80 10.81 -3.24
N VAL A 106 2.61 9.83 -2.83
CA VAL A 106 2.27 8.94 -1.70
C VAL A 106 1.98 9.76 -0.44
N GLN A 107 2.83 10.76 -0.15
CA GLN A 107 2.64 11.66 0.99
C GLN A 107 1.30 12.38 0.94
N LEU A 108 0.91 12.93 -0.22
CA LEU A 108 -0.35 13.65 -0.35
C LEU A 108 -1.56 12.73 -0.13
N LEU A 109 -1.49 11.48 -0.60
CA LEU A 109 -2.55 10.50 -0.37
C LEU A 109 -2.69 10.15 1.11
N VAL A 110 -1.56 9.94 1.80
CA VAL A 110 -1.53 9.69 3.24
C VAL A 110 -2.11 10.88 4.00
N ASP A 111 -1.70 12.11 3.65
CA ASP A 111 -2.16 13.33 4.33
C ASP A 111 -3.66 13.55 4.14
N LEU A 112 -4.18 13.35 2.92
CA LEU A 112 -5.61 13.43 2.62
C LEU A 112 -6.42 12.37 3.35
N ALA A 113 -5.96 11.11 3.33
CA ALA A 113 -6.62 10.01 4.03
C ALA A 113 -6.67 10.25 5.55
N LYS A 114 -5.53 10.65 6.15
CA LYS A 114 -5.45 11.03 7.57
C LYS A 114 -6.39 12.20 7.88
N GLY A 115 -6.46 13.22 7.00
CA GLY A 115 -7.39 14.34 7.13
C GLY A 115 -8.87 13.91 7.13
N PHE A 116 -9.27 13.00 6.23
CA PHE A 116 -10.64 12.50 6.20
C PHE A 116 -10.99 11.66 7.43
N VAL A 117 -10.07 10.82 7.92
CA VAL A 117 -10.26 10.04 9.15
C VAL A 117 -10.41 10.96 10.36
N LYS A 118 -9.55 11.98 10.50
CA LYS A 118 -9.65 12.99 11.57
C LYS A 118 -11.01 13.68 11.55
N LYS A 119 -11.49 14.08 10.38
CA LYS A 119 -12.83 14.69 10.24
C LYS A 119 -13.95 13.74 10.68
N GLN A 120 -13.88 12.45 10.32
CA GLN A 120 -14.87 11.48 10.79
C GLN A 120 -14.82 11.26 12.30
N ILE A 121 -13.63 11.27 12.91
CA ILE A 121 -13.49 11.16 14.36
C ILE A 121 -14.11 12.39 15.03
N GLU A 122 -13.83 13.59 14.56
CA GLU A 122 -14.44 14.84 15.06
C GLU A 122 -15.98 14.78 14.97
N GLU A 123 -16.52 14.38 13.82
CA GLU A 123 -17.97 14.23 13.60
C GLU A 123 -18.62 13.19 14.53
N ARG A 124 -17.93 12.09 14.86
CA ARG A 124 -18.49 10.98 15.67
C ARG A 124 -18.27 11.15 17.17
N THR A 125 -17.18 11.80 17.57
CA THR A 125 -16.73 11.83 18.97
C THR A 125 -16.79 13.23 19.60
N GLY A 126 -16.89 14.28 18.78
CA GLY A 126 -16.76 15.67 19.23
C GLY A 126 -15.31 16.07 19.59
N VAL A 127 -14.33 15.17 19.44
CA VAL A 127 -12.92 15.43 19.73
C VAL A 127 -12.21 15.89 18.46
N LYS A 128 -11.60 17.07 18.51
CA LYS A 128 -10.83 17.64 17.41
C LYS A 128 -9.37 17.17 17.46
N LEU A 129 -8.88 16.60 16.35
CA LEU A 129 -7.53 16.00 16.18
C LEU A 129 -6.66 16.74 15.16
#